data_AF-A0A3B9WMS3-F1
#
_entry.id   AF-A0A3B9WMS3-F1
#
_cell.length_a   1.000
_cell.length_b   1.000
_cell.length_c   1.000
_cell.angle_alpha   90.00
_cell.angle_beta   90.00
_cell.angle_gamma   90.00
#
_symmetry.space_group_name_H-M   'P 1'
#
loop_
_entity.id
_entity.type
_entity.pdbx_description
1 polymer ?
#
loop_
_entity_poly.entity_id
_entity_poly.type
_entity_poly.pdbx_seq_one_letter_code
_entity_poly.pdbx_strand_id
1 'polypeptide(L)'
;MQPVQADALAEFRRFNYENIYMRDASRNQAKSVIDLLQALVEHYASHPHLMLADNAQGESLANHIAPAHSTEALHNAVAYVGGMTDRFACRQGTALLGWDASRLPQGIDTN
;
A
#
# COMPACT_ATOMS: atom_id res chain seq x y z
N MET A 1 -16.48 30.23 -1.70
CA MET A 1 -15.10 30.65 -1.36
C MET A 1 -14.89 32.01 -2.02
N GLN A 2 -14.37 33.01 -1.30
CA GLN A 2 -14.12 34.35 -1.85
C GLN A 2 -12.93 34.29 -2.85
N PRO A 3 -12.88 35.15 -3.89
CA PRO A 3 -11.93 35.00 -5.01
C PRO A 3 -10.45 34.95 -4.58
N VAL A 4 -10.04 35.83 -3.66
CA VAL A 4 -8.64 35.90 -3.18
C VAL A 4 -8.19 34.62 -2.46
N GLN A 5 -9.09 33.99 -1.70
CA GLN A 5 -8.82 32.72 -1.03
C GLN A 5 -8.72 31.57 -2.04
N ALA A 6 -9.47 31.65 -3.15
CA ALA A 6 -9.37 30.68 -4.23
C ALA A 6 -7.99 30.72 -4.90
N ASP A 7 -7.53 31.93 -5.22
CA ASP A 7 -6.25 32.16 -5.88
C ASP A 7 -5.08 31.77 -4.95
N ALA A 8 -5.14 32.15 -3.68
CA ALA A 8 -4.14 31.75 -2.69
C ALA A 8 -4.04 30.22 -2.53
N LEU A 9 -5.18 29.52 -2.50
CA LEU A 9 -5.19 28.05 -2.44
C LEU A 9 -4.64 27.42 -3.72
N ALA A 10 -4.90 28.01 -4.89
CA ALA A 10 -4.37 27.53 -6.16
C ALA A 10 -2.84 27.67 -6.23
N GLU A 11 -2.30 28.84 -5.83
CA GLU A 11 -0.85 29.06 -5.74
C GLU A 11 -0.19 28.13 -4.72
N PHE A 12 -0.82 27.96 -3.55
CA PHE A 12 -0.31 27.03 -2.54
C PHE A 12 -0.26 25.59 -3.07
N ARG A 13 -1.29 25.11 -3.76
CA ARG A 13 -1.28 23.78 -4.39
C ARG A 13 -0.17 23.67 -5.44
N ARG A 14 -0.03 24.67 -6.32
CA ARG A 14 1.03 24.68 -7.35
C ARG A 14 2.41 24.53 -6.72
N PHE A 15 2.69 25.34 -5.69
CA PHE A 15 3.94 25.24 -4.94
C PHE A 15 4.17 23.83 -4.36
N ASN A 16 3.15 23.22 -3.73
CA ASN A 16 3.26 21.86 -3.18
C ASN A 16 3.54 20.81 -4.26
N TYR A 17 2.88 20.90 -5.41
CA TYR A 17 3.13 19.95 -6.51
C TYR A 17 4.55 20.09 -7.06
N GLU A 18 4.98 21.31 -7.36
CA GLU A 18 6.30 21.56 -7.96
C GLU A 18 7.45 21.23 -7.01
N ASN A 19 7.31 21.55 -5.71
CA ASN A 19 8.44 21.52 -4.78
C ASN A 19 8.42 20.32 -3.81
N ILE A 20 7.25 19.71 -3.59
CA ILE A 20 7.10 18.63 -2.59
C ILE A 20 6.71 17.31 -3.25
N TYR A 21 5.64 17.27 -4.05
CA TYR A 21 5.13 16.01 -4.60
C TYR A 21 5.88 15.53 -5.85
N MET A 22 6.32 16.43 -6.73
CA MET A 22 6.92 16.08 -8.03
C MET A 22 8.45 16.03 -8.04
N ARG A 23 9.12 16.35 -6.94
CA ARG A 23 10.59 16.18 -6.83
C ARG A 23 10.96 14.70 -6.99
N ASP A 24 12.15 14.44 -7.55
CA ASP A 24 12.59 13.07 -7.86
C ASP A 24 12.59 12.14 -6.65
N ALA A 25 13.03 12.62 -5.49
CA ALA A 25 13.02 11.83 -4.26
C ALA A 25 11.60 11.39 -3.83
N SER A 26 10.57 12.24 -4.00
CA SER A 26 9.18 11.88 -3.69
C SER A 26 8.66 10.85 -4.69
N ARG A 27 9.00 11.00 -5.98
CA ARG A 27 8.59 10.07 -7.04
C ARG A 27 9.25 8.71 -6.89
N ASN A 28 10.53 8.67 -6.53
CA ASN A 28 11.27 7.44 -6.27
C ASN A 28 10.70 6.70 -5.05
N GLN A 29 10.42 7.44 -3.96
CA GLN A 29 9.75 6.87 -2.79
C GLN A 29 8.37 6.30 -3.15
N ALA A 30 7.56 7.06 -3.90
CA ALA A 30 6.25 6.59 -4.36
C ALA A 30 6.35 5.32 -5.22
N LYS A 31 7.38 5.22 -6.07
CA LYS A 31 7.65 4.01 -6.84
C LYS A 31 7.89 2.80 -5.93
N SER A 32 8.74 2.92 -4.91
CA SER A 32 8.99 1.81 -3.97
C SER A 32 7.71 1.38 -3.24
N VAL A 33 6.83 2.32 -2.87
CA VAL A 33 5.53 2.01 -2.27
C VAL A 33 4.63 1.27 -3.24
N ILE A 34 4.49 1.75 -4.49
CA ILE A 34 3.67 1.11 -5.52
C ILE A 34 4.15 -0.31 -5.78
N ASP A 35 5.47 -0.49 -5.97
CA ASP A 35 6.07 -1.80 -6.21
C ASP A 35 5.77 -2.76 -5.05
N LEU A 36 5.89 -2.30 -3.80
CA LEU A 36 5.60 -3.10 -2.60
C LEU A 36 4.13 -3.53 -2.55
N LEU A 37 3.20 -2.58 -2.68
CA LEU A 37 1.76 -2.87 -2.56
C LEU A 37 1.30 -3.79 -3.69
N GLN A 38 1.77 -3.60 -4.92
CA GLN A 38 1.46 -4.48 -6.05
C GLN A 38 1.95 -5.92 -5.79
N ALA A 39 3.20 -6.07 -5.34
CA ALA A 39 3.77 -7.39 -5.06
C ALA A 39 3.04 -8.10 -3.90
N LEU A 40 2.61 -7.36 -2.87
CA LEU A 40 1.79 -7.92 -1.79
C LEU A 40 0.42 -8.37 -2.31
N VAL A 41 -0.25 -7.55 -3.14
CA VAL A 41 -1.54 -7.93 -3.76
C VAL A 41 -1.40 -9.22 -4.56
N GLU A 42 -0.36 -9.35 -5.39
CA GLU A 42 -0.09 -10.55 -6.17
C GLU A 42 0.20 -11.78 -5.28
N HIS A 43 0.99 -11.58 -4.22
CA HIS A 43 1.33 -12.65 -3.28
C HIS A 43 0.10 -13.16 -2.52
N TYR A 44 -0.75 -12.27 -2.02
CA TYR A 44 -1.96 -12.66 -1.33
C TYR A 44 -3.02 -13.24 -2.29
N ALA A 45 -3.12 -12.77 -3.52
CA ALA A 45 -4.02 -13.35 -4.52
C ALA A 45 -3.60 -14.78 -4.92
N SER A 46 -2.30 -15.10 -4.88
CA SER A 46 -1.77 -16.45 -5.08
C SER A 46 -1.84 -17.32 -3.82
N HIS A 47 -1.87 -16.71 -2.64
CA HIS A 47 -1.95 -17.40 -1.34
C HIS A 47 -3.07 -16.84 -0.45
N PRO A 48 -4.36 -16.98 -0.82
CA PRO A 48 -5.45 -16.26 -0.14
C PRO A 48 -5.64 -16.63 1.34
N HIS A 49 -5.22 -17.84 1.73
CA HIS A 49 -5.23 -18.30 3.12
C HIS A 49 -4.38 -17.43 4.07
N LEU A 50 -3.36 -16.72 3.56
CA LEU A 50 -2.50 -15.86 4.38
C LEU A 50 -3.24 -14.63 4.93
N MET A 51 -4.29 -14.15 4.26
CA MET A 51 -5.11 -13.03 4.75
C MET A 51 -5.92 -13.38 6.01
N LEU A 52 -6.11 -14.68 6.28
CA LEU A 52 -6.86 -15.18 7.45
C LEU A 52 -6.00 -15.25 8.70
N ALA A 53 -4.71 -15.59 8.55
CA ALA A 53 -3.80 -15.81 9.67
C ALA A 53 -3.60 -14.54 10.52
N ASP A 54 -3.67 -13.36 9.88
CA ASP A 54 -3.48 -12.07 10.53
C ASP A 54 -4.78 -11.43 11.04
N ASN A 55 -5.95 -11.97 10.69
CA ASN A 55 -7.25 -11.43 11.09
C ASN A 55 -7.79 -12.16 12.33
N ALA A 56 -7.41 -11.70 13.52
CA ALA A 56 -8.00 -12.15 14.80
C ALA A 56 -9.53 -11.88 14.90
N GLN A 57 -10.13 -11.13 13.96
CA GLN A 57 -11.57 -10.82 13.87
C GLN A 57 -12.28 -11.55 12.71
N GLY A 58 -11.61 -12.49 12.04
CA GLY A 58 -11.98 -13.04 10.73
C GLY A 58 -13.03 -14.15 10.69
N GLU A 59 -14.06 -14.16 11.55
CA GLU A 59 -15.13 -15.18 11.49
C GLU A 59 -15.85 -15.21 10.11
N SER A 60 -15.91 -14.07 9.41
CA SER A 60 -16.57 -13.99 8.09
C SER A 60 -15.74 -14.53 6.93
N LEU A 61 -14.40 -14.56 7.04
CA LEU A 61 -13.49 -14.97 5.96
C LEU A 61 -12.98 -16.42 6.21
N ALA A 62 -13.07 -16.90 7.45
CA ALA A 62 -12.80 -18.28 7.84
C ALA A 62 -13.72 -19.32 7.15
N ASN A 63 -14.91 -18.91 6.67
CA ASN A 63 -15.88 -19.84 6.07
C ASN A 63 -15.67 -20.07 4.56
N HIS A 64 -14.91 -19.20 3.87
CA HIS A 64 -14.63 -19.36 2.44
C HIS A 64 -13.28 -18.74 2.05
N ILE A 65 -12.36 -19.58 1.57
CA ILE A 65 -11.12 -19.13 0.95
C ILE A 65 -11.35 -19.15 -0.57
N ALA A 66 -11.32 -17.97 -1.18
CA ALA A 66 -11.41 -17.83 -2.63
C ALA A 66 -10.27 -18.63 -3.31
N PRO A 67 -10.51 -19.26 -4.47
CA PRO A 67 -9.46 -19.96 -5.20
C PRO A 67 -8.30 -19.02 -5.56
N ALA A 68 -7.06 -19.51 -5.46
CA ALA A 68 -5.88 -18.76 -5.85
C ALA A 68 -5.97 -18.27 -7.30
N HIS A 69 -5.48 -17.06 -7.56
CA HIS A 69 -5.54 -16.37 -8.87
C HIS A 69 -6.96 -16.08 -9.41
N SER A 70 -8.01 -16.30 -8.62
CA SER A 70 -9.36 -15.89 -9.01
C SER A 70 -9.54 -14.37 -8.89
N THR A 71 -10.53 -13.84 -9.62
CA THR A 71 -10.94 -12.43 -9.49
C THR A 71 -11.35 -12.10 -8.05
N GLU A 72 -11.99 -13.03 -7.35
CA GLU A 72 -12.38 -12.87 -5.94
C GLU A 72 -11.16 -12.81 -5.02
N ALA A 73 -10.17 -13.70 -5.21
CA ALA A 73 -8.92 -13.66 -4.46
C ALA A 73 -8.16 -12.34 -4.69
N LEU A 74 -8.13 -11.85 -5.92
CA LEU A 74 -7.51 -10.56 -6.25
C LEU A 74 -8.25 -9.39 -5.59
N HIS A 75 -9.58 -9.38 -5.66
CA HIS A 75 -10.40 -8.36 -5.00
C HIS A 75 -10.16 -8.34 -3.48
N ASN A 76 -10.15 -9.51 -2.85
CA ASN A 76 -9.88 -9.65 -1.42
C ASN A 76 -8.46 -9.22 -1.06
N ALA A 77 -7.47 -9.53 -1.91
CA ALA A 77 -6.09 -9.08 -1.74
C ALA A 77 -5.96 -7.56 -1.78
N VAL A 78 -6.62 -6.89 -2.72
CA VAL A 78 -6.64 -5.43 -2.81
C VAL A 78 -7.28 -4.81 -1.56
N ALA A 79 -8.42 -5.35 -1.10
CA ALA A 79 -9.08 -4.87 0.10
C ALA A 79 -8.20 -5.05 1.35
N TYR A 80 -7.55 -6.21 1.48
CA TYR A 80 -6.68 -6.53 2.60
C TYR A 80 -5.41 -5.64 2.61
N VAL A 81 -4.71 -5.52 1.48
CA VAL A 81 -3.53 -4.65 1.34
C VAL A 81 -3.90 -3.18 1.52
N GLY A 82 -5.05 -2.73 1.00
CA GLY A 82 -5.55 -1.36 1.18
C GLY A 82 -5.90 -1.01 2.63
N GLY A 83 -6.14 -2.00 3.49
CA GLY A 83 -6.35 -1.83 4.92
C GLY A 83 -5.06 -1.83 5.76
N MET A 84 -3.90 -2.11 5.15
CA MET A 84 -2.62 -2.16 5.85
C MET A 84 -2.13 -0.76 6.21
N THR A 85 -1.47 -0.65 7.37
CA THR A 85 -0.62 0.50 7.65
C THR A 85 0.71 0.36 6.91
N ASP A 86 1.37 1.48 6.62
CA ASP A 86 2.69 1.54 5.99
C ASP A 86 3.72 0.61 6.67
N ARG A 87 3.80 0.66 8.01
CA ARG A 87 4.71 -0.18 8.81
C ARG A 87 4.39 -1.66 8.66
N PHE A 88 3.11 -2.01 8.68
CA PHE A 88 2.70 -3.41 8.52
C PHE A 88 3.02 -3.92 7.11
N ALA A 89 2.70 -3.15 6.06
CA ALA A 89 3.02 -3.52 4.68
C ALA A 89 4.54 -3.72 4.48
N CYS A 90 5.39 -2.86 5.05
CA CYS A 90 6.85 -3.02 4.95
C CYS A 90 7.35 -4.29 5.67
N ARG A 91 6.78 -4.62 6.83
CA ARG A 91 7.08 -5.88 7.55
C ARG A 91 6.65 -7.10 6.72
N GLN A 92 5.47 -7.07 6.11
CA GLN A 92 5.01 -8.15 5.23
C GLN A 92 5.89 -8.26 3.97
N GLY A 93 6.36 -7.15 3.40
CA GLY A 93 7.31 -7.17 2.29
C GLY A 93 8.62 -7.90 2.63
N THR A 94 9.11 -7.72 3.86
CA THR A 94 10.28 -8.47 4.35
C THR A 94 9.94 -9.94 4.56
N ALA A 95 8.86 -10.23 5.29
CA ALA A 95 8.53 -11.58 5.74
C ALA A 95 8.04 -12.51 4.62
N LEU A 96 7.22 -11.99 3.69
CA LEU A 96 6.56 -12.79 2.65
C LEU A 96 7.28 -12.74 1.31
N LEU A 97 7.85 -11.59 0.95
CA LEU A 97 8.50 -11.38 -0.35
C LEU A 97 10.03 -11.52 -0.27
N GLY A 98 10.60 -11.57 0.93
CA GLY A 98 12.04 -11.62 1.14
C GLY A 98 12.76 -10.35 0.68
N TRP A 99 12.07 -9.20 0.68
CA TRP A 99 12.69 -7.94 0.24
C TRP A 99 13.68 -7.43 1.27
N ASP A 100 14.84 -7.00 0.78
CA ASP A 100 15.82 -6.28 1.58
C ASP A 100 15.36 -4.84 1.87
N ALA A 101 15.84 -4.27 2.98
CA ALA A 101 15.52 -2.91 3.41
C ALA A 101 15.81 -1.83 2.35
N SER A 102 16.79 -2.06 1.46
CA SER A 102 17.09 -1.16 0.33
C SER A 102 15.99 -1.08 -0.73
N ARG A 103 15.13 -2.10 -0.83
CA ARG A 103 14.00 -2.13 -1.76
C ARG A 103 12.71 -1.57 -1.14
N LEU A 104 12.64 -1.56 0.20
CA LEU A 104 11.48 -1.04 0.92
C LEU A 104 11.39 0.50 0.82
N PRO A 105 10.17 1.06 0.96
CA PRO A 105 9.99 2.49 1.14
C PRO A 105 10.82 3.02 2.33
N GLN A 106 11.55 4.12 2.12
CA GLN A 106 12.44 4.69 3.14
C GLN A 106 11.68 5.52 4.18
N GLY A 107 12.21 5.61 5.40
CA GLY A 107 11.64 6.44 6.47
C GLY A 107 10.42 5.84 7.18
N ILE A 108 10.10 4.56 6.91
CA ILE A 108 9.12 3.78 7.68
C ILE A 108 9.89 2.83 8.59
N ASP A 109 9.68 2.93 9.90
CA ASP A 109 10.33 2.05 10.86
C ASP A 109 9.75 0.64 10.79
N THR A 110 10.60 -0.34 10.50
CA THR A 110 10.24 -1.76 10.41
C THR A 110 10.56 -2.55 11.69
N ASN A 111 11.35 -2.00 12.61
CA ASN A 111 11.74 -2.65 13.88
C ASN A 111 10.58 -2.70 14.87
#